data_AF-A0A970DQ42-F1
#
_entry.id   AF-A0A970DQ42-F1
#
_cell.length_a   1.000
_cell.length_b   1.000
_cell.length_c   1.000
_cell.angle_alpha   90.00
_cell.angle_beta   90.00
_cell.angle_gamma   90.00
#
_symmetry.space_group_name_H-M   'P 1'
#
loop_
_entity.id
_entity.type
_entity.pdbx_description
1 polymer ?
#
loop_
_entity_poly.entity_id
_entity_poly.type
_entity_poly.pdbx_seq_one_letter_code
_entity_poly.pdbx_strand_id
1 'polypeptide(L)'
;MALSYNGIIIFGEMGSGKDELADKLMLLSPKVVKYNLSALIRIIKPYASVSPEWMGNERTLYQIYADKLREIDINILNKYTIGLIYEKIKKAFNVNMSEVDKDSFESSLNENLKLIRNLEIPVIVGGRTIADYKFWTEKGFMAVGLEVDKDIRFQRLVLRDGLETAKNSNSNHNTEKDVAYIVHNLCHLIIDNNGTKEELQEKARQLLLSL
;
A
#
# COMPACT_ATOMS: atom_id res chain seq x y z
N MET A 1 -27.34 -3.97 -4.41
CA MET A 1 -26.34 -4.77 -3.66
C MET A 1 -25.22 -3.82 -3.29
N ALA A 2 -24.91 -3.66 -2.01
CA ALA A 2 -23.73 -2.90 -1.61
C ALA A 2 -22.49 -3.61 -2.18
N LEU A 3 -21.63 -2.90 -2.90
CA LEU A 3 -20.34 -3.45 -3.32
C LEU A 3 -19.53 -3.78 -2.06
N SER A 4 -19.32 -5.07 -1.80
CA SER A 4 -18.36 -5.50 -0.78
C SER A 4 -16.97 -5.46 -1.40
N TYR A 5 -16.11 -4.58 -0.90
CA TYR A 5 -14.72 -4.52 -1.33
C TYR A 5 -13.93 -5.74 -0.84
N ASN A 6 -12.96 -6.20 -1.63
CA ASN A 6 -12.06 -7.30 -1.25
C ASN A 6 -11.08 -6.89 -0.14
N GLY A 7 -10.81 -5.59 -0.02
CA GLY A 7 -9.89 -4.98 0.94
C GLY A 7 -9.73 -3.49 0.62
N ILE A 8 -8.68 -2.87 1.15
CA ILE A 8 -8.35 -1.46 0.86
C ILE A 8 -6.91 -1.29 0.38
N ILE A 9 -6.68 -0.24 -0.40
CA ILE A 9 -5.35 0.27 -0.75
C ILE A 9 -5.26 1.73 -0.28
N ILE A 10 -4.22 2.05 0.48
CA ILE A 10 -4.02 3.37 1.07
C ILE A 10 -3.04 4.19 0.23
N PHE A 11 -3.51 5.35 -0.21
CA PHE A 11 -2.77 6.40 -0.90
C PHE A 11 -2.53 7.60 0.02
N GLY A 12 -1.49 8.37 -0.29
CA GLY A 12 -1.13 9.56 0.46
C GLY A 12 0.34 9.86 0.30
N GLU A 13 0.73 11.13 0.40
CA GLU A 13 2.12 11.55 0.20
C GLU A 13 3.02 11.06 1.35
N MET A 14 4.33 11.26 1.27
CA MET A 14 5.20 10.97 2.40
C MET A 14 4.81 11.79 3.64
N GLY A 15 4.83 11.17 4.83
CA GLY A 15 4.43 11.82 6.09
C GLY A 15 2.93 11.86 6.35
N SER A 16 2.08 11.39 5.42
CA SER A 16 0.61 11.37 5.56
C SER A 16 0.06 10.39 6.60
N GLY A 17 0.88 9.46 7.10
CA GLY A 17 0.44 8.49 8.13
C GLY A 17 -0.21 7.20 7.59
N LYS A 18 0.05 6.81 6.33
CA LYS A 18 -0.47 5.56 5.74
C LYS A 18 -0.22 4.33 6.60
N ASP A 19 1.00 4.18 7.11
CA ASP A 19 1.38 3.08 7.99
C ASP A 19 0.62 3.12 9.31
N GLU A 20 0.48 4.31 9.92
CA GLU A 20 -0.24 4.49 11.19
C GLU A 20 -1.73 4.15 11.04
N LEU A 21 -2.38 4.56 9.95
CA LEU A 21 -3.77 4.18 9.67
C LEU A 21 -3.94 2.67 9.57
N ALA A 22 -3.06 2.00 8.82
CA ALA A 22 -3.09 0.53 8.71
C ALA A 22 -2.88 -0.15 10.07
N ASP A 23 -1.95 0.37 10.89
CA ASP A 23 -1.68 -0.16 12.22
C ASP A 23 -2.89 0.05 13.16
N LYS A 24 -3.58 1.20 13.07
CA LYS A 24 -4.84 1.42 13.82
C LYS A 24 -5.94 0.45 13.42
N LEU A 25 -6.09 0.15 12.14
CA LEU A 25 -7.08 -0.83 11.66
C LEU A 25 -6.77 -2.24 12.21
N MET A 26 -5.49 -2.63 12.26
CA MET A 26 -5.07 -3.90 12.87
C MET A 26 -5.38 -3.97 14.37
N LEU A 27 -5.24 -2.85 15.10
CA LEU A 27 -5.60 -2.79 16.52
C LEU A 27 -7.12 -2.89 16.74
N LEU A 28 -7.92 -2.39 15.80
CA LEU A 28 -9.38 -2.39 15.89
C LEU A 28 -10.01 -3.74 15.54
N SER A 29 -9.35 -4.55 14.70
CA SER A 29 -9.89 -5.85 14.28
C SER A 29 -8.79 -6.87 14.00
N PRO A 30 -8.85 -8.06 14.62
CA PRO A 30 -7.89 -9.13 14.35
C PRO A 30 -8.01 -9.73 12.95
N LYS A 31 -9.09 -9.42 12.21
CA LYS A 31 -9.24 -9.82 10.80
C LYS A 31 -8.41 -8.94 9.86
N VAL A 32 -7.98 -7.76 10.28
CA VAL A 32 -7.23 -6.84 9.42
C VAL A 32 -5.79 -7.32 9.28
N VAL A 33 -5.31 -7.40 8.04
CA VAL A 33 -3.94 -7.81 7.73
C VAL A 33 -3.28 -6.78 6.82
N LYS A 34 -2.18 -6.19 7.30
CA LYS A 34 -1.41 -5.18 6.58
C LYS A 34 -0.43 -5.84 5.59
N TYR A 35 -0.46 -5.35 4.35
CA TYR A 35 0.49 -5.69 3.29
C TYR A 35 1.21 -4.44 2.81
N ASN A 36 2.52 -4.53 2.60
CA ASN A 36 3.32 -3.41 2.12
C ASN A 36 3.76 -3.66 0.69
N LEU A 37 3.49 -2.74 -0.24
CA LEU A 37 4.01 -2.84 -1.60
C LEU A 37 5.55 -2.87 -1.66
N SER A 38 6.20 -2.30 -0.63
CA SER A 38 7.67 -2.36 -0.47
C SER A 38 8.21 -3.71 0.01
N ALA A 39 7.36 -4.70 0.30
CA ALA A 39 7.79 -5.99 0.88
C ALA A 39 8.82 -6.72 -0.01
N LEU A 40 8.61 -6.76 -1.33
CA LEU A 40 9.57 -7.34 -2.27
C LEU A 40 10.95 -6.65 -2.18
N ILE A 41 10.94 -5.34 -2.07
CA ILE A 41 12.18 -4.54 -1.98
C ILE A 41 12.90 -4.79 -0.66
N ARG A 42 12.17 -5.01 0.43
CA ARG A 42 12.79 -5.26 1.74
C ARG A 42 13.59 -6.56 1.80
N ILE A 43 13.44 -7.46 0.83
CA ILE A 43 14.25 -8.68 0.72
C ILE A 43 15.74 -8.34 0.55
N ILE A 44 16.09 -7.20 -0.06
CA ILE A 44 17.50 -6.80 -0.25
C ILE A 44 18.14 -6.16 0.99
N LYS A 45 17.43 -6.09 2.14
CA LYS A 45 17.97 -5.53 3.38
C LYS A 45 19.28 -6.20 3.85
N PRO A 46 19.45 -7.54 3.80
CA PRO A 46 20.72 -8.17 4.17
C PRO A 46 21.89 -7.71 3.29
N TYR A 47 21.67 -7.51 1.99
CA TYR A 47 22.69 -6.94 1.09
C TYR A 47 23.09 -5.53 1.54
N ALA A 48 22.11 -4.65 1.80
CA ALA A 48 22.37 -3.30 2.31
C ALA A 48 23.17 -3.31 3.64
N SER A 49 22.96 -4.33 4.47
CA SER A 49 23.61 -4.45 5.79
C SER A 49 25.09 -4.81 5.73
N VAL A 50 25.58 -5.29 4.58
CA VAL A 50 26.99 -5.67 4.37
C VAL A 50 27.68 -4.83 3.29
N SER A 51 27.03 -3.76 2.83
CA SER A 51 27.53 -2.83 1.82
C SER A 51 27.82 -1.46 2.44
N PRO A 52 29.09 -1.17 2.81
CA PRO A 52 29.47 0.10 3.43
C PRO A 52 29.06 1.35 2.63
N GLU A 53 29.03 1.24 1.30
CA GLU A 53 28.64 2.31 0.38
C GLU A 53 27.17 2.77 0.55
N TRP A 54 26.32 1.93 1.14
CA TRP A 54 24.90 2.24 1.37
C TRP A 54 24.56 2.57 2.83
N MET A 55 25.54 2.57 3.73
CA MET A 55 25.32 2.83 5.15
C MET A 55 24.76 4.26 5.35
N GLY A 56 23.58 4.37 5.96
CA GLY A 56 22.85 5.62 6.11
C GLY A 56 22.12 6.11 4.84
N ASN A 57 22.21 5.38 3.73
CA ASN A 57 21.57 5.67 2.45
C ASN A 57 20.71 4.49 1.94
N GLU A 58 20.29 3.58 2.83
CA GLU A 58 19.58 2.35 2.48
C GLU A 58 18.23 2.64 1.81
N ARG A 59 17.59 3.75 2.18
CA ARG A 59 16.34 4.21 1.56
C ARG A 59 16.53 4.47 0.07
N THR A 60 17.60 5.16 -0.30
CA THR A 60 17.93 5.49 -1.69
C THR A 60 18.16 4.20 -2.49
N LEU A 61 18.91 3.25 -1.93
CA LEU A 61 19.10 1.93 -2.51
C LEU A 61 17.76 1.23 -2.80
N TYR A 62 16.85 1.21 -1.82
CA TYR A 62 15.54 0.58 -1.98
C TYR A 62 14.70 1.25 -3.07
N GLN A 63 14.77 2.58 -3.21
CA GLN A 63 14.08 3.30 -4.28
C GLN A 63 14.66 2.93 -5.65
N ILE A 64 15.99 2.90 -5.80
CA ILE A 64 16.66 2.52 -7.05
C ILE A 64 16.22 1.12 -7.49
N TYR A 65 16.22 0.14 -6.57
CA TYR A 65 15.78 -1.22 -6.88
C TYR A 65 14.29 -1.27 -7.25
N ALA A 66 13.44 -0.53 -6.54
CA ALA A 66 12.02 -0.46 -6.86
C ALA A 66 11.79 0.10 -8.27
N ASP A 67 12.50 1.15 -8.64
CA ASP A 67 12.37 1.78 -9.95
C ASP A 67 12.90 0.86 -11.06
N LYS A 68 14.04 0.19 -10.84
CA LYS A 68 14.57 -0.81 -11.78
C LYS A 68 13.65 -2.01 -12.00
N LEU A 69 12.97 -2.48 -10.96
CA LEU A 69 11.98 -3.54 -11.11
C LEU A 69 10.74 -3.06 -11.89
N ARG A 70 10.31 -1.80 -11.68
CA ARG A 70 9.19 -1.21 -12.43
C ARG A 70 9.49 -0.95 -13.91
N GLU A 71 10.77 -0.75 -14.27
CA GLU A 71 11.19 -0.71 -15.68
C GLU A 71 10.92 -2.03 -16.40
N ILE A 72 10.98 -3.17 -15.69
CA ILE A 72 10.70 -4.50 -16.24
C ILE A 72 9.19 -4.77 -16.27
N ASP A 73 8.51 -4.51 -15.15
CA ASP A 73 7.06 -4.63 -15.03
C ASP A 73 6.54 -3.60 -14.03
N ILE A 74 5.80 -2.62 -14.54
CA ILE A 74 5.25 -1.51 -13.75
C ILE A 74 4.43 -1.99 -12.54
N ASN A 75 3.83 -3.17 -12.63
CA ASN A 75 2.99 -3.76 -11.60
C ASN A 75 3.70 -4.82 -10.75
N ILE A 76 5.01 -5.01 -10.87
CA ILE A 76 5.72 -6.10 -10.18
C ILE A 76 5.52 -6.11 -8.65
N LEU A 77 5.51 -4.94 -8.00
CA LEU A 77 5.27 -4.83 -6.55
C LEU A 77 3.81 -5.15 -6.18
N ASN A 78 2.87 -4.76 -7.03
CA ASN A 78 1.45 -5.06 -6.90
C ASN A 78 1.21 -6.57 -7.07
N LYS A 79 1.79 -7.17 -8.12
CA LYS A 79 1.73 -8.60 -8.42
C LYS A 79 2.37 -9.45 -7.32
N TYR A 80 3.49 -9.01 -6.76
CA TYR A 80 4.08 -9.70 -5.62
C TYR A 80 3.13 -9.71 -4.42
N THR A 81 2.54 -8.55 -4.11
CA THR A 81 1.64 -8.42 -2.96
C THR A 81 0.34 -9.20 -3.14
N ILE A 82 -0.28 -9.16 -4.33
CA ILE A 82 -1.47 -9.98 -4.62
C ILE A 82 -1.12 -11.48 -4.60
N GLY A 83 0.09 -11.86 -5.02
CA GLY A 83 0.59 -13.23 -4.94
C GLY A 83 0.64 -13.75 -3.50
N LEU A 84 1.11 -12.93 -2.55
CA LEU A 84 1.10 -13.29 -1.12
C LEU A 84 -0.33 -13.55 -0.60
N ILE A 85 -1.28 -12.71 -1.01
CA ILE A 85 -2.70 -12.87 -0.66
C ILE A 85 -3.25 -14.15 -1.30
N TYR A 86 -2.96 -14.35 -2.58
CA TYR A 86 -3.45 -15.49 -3.35
C TYR A 86 -2.94 -16.83 -2.81
N GLU A 87 -1.68 -16.93 -2.38
CA GLU A 87 -1.14 -18.15 -1.76
C GLU A 87 -1.91 -18.55 -0.48
N LYS A 88 -2.41 -17.57 0.29
CA LYS A 88 -3.29 -17.86 1.44
C LYS A 88 -4.63 -18.43 1.00
N ILE A 89 -5.25 -17.83 -0.02
CA ILE A 89 -6.54 -18.30 -0.58
C ILE A 89 -6.37 -19.71 -1.11
N LYS A 90 -5.34 -19.95 -1.91
CA LYS A 90 -4.98 -21.24 -2.47
C LYS A 90 -4.90 -22.31 -1.39
N LYS A 91 -4.18 -22.03 -0.30
CA LYS A 91 -4.04 -22.95 0.84
C LYS A 91 -5.36 -23.18 1.59
N ALA A 92 -6.16 -22.14 1.81
CA ALA A 92 -7.38 -22.24 2.61
C ALA A 92 -8.55 -22.89 1.86
N PHE A 93 -8.65 -22.68 0.55
CA PHE A 93 -9.78 -23.11 -0.27
C PHE A 93 -9.42 -24.19 -1.30
N ASN A 94 -8.19 -24.69 -1.26
CA ASN A 94 -7.68 -25.73 -2.18
C ASN A 94 -7.88 -25.36 -3.67
N VAL A 95 -7.71 -24.08 -3.99
CA VAL A 95 -7.84 -23.57 -5.37
C VAL A 95 -6.67 -24.08 -6.20
N ASN A 96 -6.93 -24.64 -7.38
CA ASN A 96 -5.89 -25.02 -8.32
C ASN A 96 -5.98 -24.18 -9.61
N MET A 97 -4.92 -23.43 -9.91
CA MET A 97 -4.80 -22.64 -11.14
C MET A 97 -3.83 -23.27 -12.15
N SER A 98 -3.30 -24.46 -11.89
CA SER A 98 -2.32 -25.11 -12.78
C SER A 98 -2.87 -25.43 -14.17
N GLU A 99 -4.19 -25.46 -14.32
CA GLU A 99 -4.90 -25.81 -15.56
C GLU A 99 -5.64 -24.62 -16.18
N VAL A 100 -5.57 -23.44 -15.57
CA VAL A 100 -6.20 -22.24 -16.10
C VAL A 100 -5.33 -21.69 -17.22
N ASP A 101 -5.90 -21.55 -18.40
CA ASP A 101 -5.21 -20.98 -19.55
C ASP A 101 -4.89 -19.49 -19.31
N LYS A 102 -3.96 -18.96 -20.10
CA LYS A 102 -3.45 -17.59 -19.93
C LYS A 102 -4.55 -16.53 -20.09
N ASP A 103 -5.52 -16.77 -20.96
CA ASP A 103 -6.58 -15.79 -21.28
C ASP A 103 -7.65 -15.76 -20.18
N SER A 104 -7.86 -16.89 -19.51
CA SER A 104 -8.78 -17.03 -18.37
C SER A 104 -8.15 -16.75 -17.00
N PHE A 105 -6.82 -16.58 -16.93
CA PHE A 105 -6.11 -16.46 -15.65
C PHE A 105 -6.57 -15.25 -14.84
N GLU A 106 -6.72 -14.09 -15.48
CA GLU A 106 -7.06 -12.85 -14.80
C GLU A 106 -8.48 -12.88 -14.22
N SER A 107 -9.45 -13.37 -14.98
CA SER A 107 -10.83 -13.52 -14.50
C SER A 107 -10.91 -14.52 -13.34
N SER A 108 -10.20 -15.65 -13.46
CA SER A 108 -10.13 -16.66 -12.41
C SER A 108 -9.46 -16.13 -11.15
N LEU A 109 -8.37 -15.36 -11.28
CA LEU A 109 -7.74 -14.68 -10.15
C LEU A 109 -8.73 -13.72 -9.46
N ASN A 110 -9.46 -12.92 -10.23
CA ASN A 110 -10.42 -11.94 -9.69
C ASN A 110 -11.57 -12.61 -8.93
N GLU A 111 -12.10 -13.72 -9.43
CA GLU A 111 -13.12 -14.49 -8.72
C GLU A 111 -12.57 -15.08 -7.41
N ASN A 112 -11.37 -15.66 -7.45
CA ASN A 112 -10.74 -16.23 -6.26
C ASN A 112 -10.43 -15.16 -5.21
N LEU A 113 -10.05 -13.95 -5.62
CA LEU A 113 -9.77 -12.86 -4.70
C LEU A 113 -10.97 -12.46 -3.85
N LYS A 114 -12.21 -12.68 -4.31
CA LYS A 114 -13.42 -12.44 -3.51
C LYS A 114 -13.47 -13.31 -2.25
N LEU A 115 -12.80 -14.46 -2.26
CA LEU A 115 -12.74 -15.38 -1.11
C LEU A 115 -11.90 -14.82 0.03
N ILE A 116 -11.03 -13.81 -0.21
CA ILE A 116 -10.14 -13.30 0.85
C ILE A 116 -10.91 -12.75 2.04
N ARG A 117 -12.10 -12.18 1.81
CA ARG A 117 -12.97 -11.61 2.86
C ARG A 117 -13.48 -12.64 3.86
N ASN A 118 -13.44 -13.93 3.50
CA ASN A 118 -13.75 -15.02 4.42
C ASN A 118 -12.57 -15.32 5.38
N LEU A 119 -11.36 -14.87 5.06
CA LEU A 119 -10.14 -15.09 5.83
C LEU A 119 -9.73 -13.84 6.60
N GLU A 120 -9.65 -12.70 5.91
CA GLU A 120 -9.07 -11.46 6.42
C GLU A 120 -9.60 -10.23 5.67
N ILE A 121 -9.24 -9.05 6.17
CA ILE A 121 -9.45 -7.74 5.55
C ILE A 121 -8.08 -7.22 5.15
N PRO A 122 -7.65 -7.39 3.89
CA PRO A 122 -6.35 -6.91 3.44
C PRO A 122 -6.31 -5.39 3.41
N VAL A 123 -5.26 -4.82 4.00
CA VAL A 123 -4.94 -3.39 3.95
C VAL A 123 -3.59 -3.23 3.25
N ILE A 124 -3.63 -2.77 2.01
CA ILE A 124 -2.43 -2.55 1.21
C ILE A 124 -1.90 -1.14 1.48
N VAL A 125 -0.62 -1.03 1.80
CA VAL A 125 0.05 0.22 2.14
C VAL A 125 1.16 0.51 1.12
N GLY A 126 1.22 1.77 0.71
CA GLY A 126 2.27 2.28 -0.16
C GLY A 126 1.83 2.60 -1.58
N GLY A 127 0.52 2.74 -1.83
CA GLY A 127 0.00 3.23 -3.11
C GLY A 127 0.55 4.62 -3.42
N ARG A 128 1.15 4.77 -4.60
CA ARG A 128 1.87 5.99 -5.01
C ARG A 128 1.58 6.42 -6.44
N THR A 129 1.20 5.50 -7.31
CA THR A 129 1.09 5.75 -8.75
C THR A 129 -0.31 5.46 -9.28
N ILE A 130 -0.64 5.99 -10.46
CA ILE A 130 -1.88 5.67 -11.16
C ILE A 130 -1.95 4.17 -11.49
N ALA A 131 -0.81 3.52 -11.75
CA ALA A 131 -0.73 2.09 -11.98
C ALA A 131 -1.17 1.31 -10.72
N ASP A 132 -0.71 1.71 -9.53
CA ASP A 132 -1.17 1.10 -8.27
C ASP A 132 -2.69 1.28 -8.10
N TYR A 133 -3.20 2.50 -8.34
CA TYR A 133 -4.62 2.79 -8.23
C TYR A 133 -5.45 1.88 -9.14
N LYS A 134 -5.14 1.84 -10.43
CA LYS A 134 -5.85 1.01 -11.41
C LYS A 134 -5.76 -0.47 -11.04
N PHE A 135 -4.54 -0.95 -10.76
CA PHE A 135 -4.32 -2.35 -10.43
C PHE A 135 -5.21 -2.82 -9.28
N TRP A 136 -5.24 -2.08 -8.17
CA TRP A 136 -5.98 -2.52 -6.98
C TRP A 136 -7.50 -2.30 -7.10
N THR A 137 -7.93 -1.20 -7.71
CA THR A 137 -9.37 -0.92 -7.86
C THR A 137 -10.04 -1.85 -8.86
N GLU A 138 -9.36 -2.23 -9.95
CA GLU A 138 -9.82 -3.26 -10.88
C GLU A 138 -9.94 -4.64 -10.21
N LYS A 139 -9.20 -4.89 -9.13
CA LYS A 139 -9.32 -6.10 -8.28
C LYS A 139 -10.38 -5.99 -7.19
N GLY A 140 -11.21 -4.96 -7.22
CA GLY A 140 -12.30 -4.76 -6.25
C GLY A 140 -11.83 -4.26 -4.88
N PHE A 141 -10.68 -3.59 -4.79
CA PHE A 141 -10.23 -2.95 -3.55
C PHE A 141 -10.69 -1.50 -3.49
N MET A 142 -11.03 -1.03 -2.29
CA MET A 142 -11.34 0.37 -2.05
C MET A 142 -10.05 1.19 -1.95
N ALA A 143 -9.88 2.17 -2.83
CA ALA A 143 -8.88 3.22 -2.67
C ALA A 143 -9.26 4.22 -1.57
N VAL A 144 -8.39 4.35 -0.57
CA VAL A 144 -8.50 5.31 0.54
C VAL A 144 -7.34 6.29 0.47
N GLY A 145 -7.64 7.57 0.39
CA GLY A 145 -6.64 8.65 0.37
C GLY A 145 -6.45 9.25 1.76
N LEU A 146 -5.21 9.55 2.13
CA LEU A 146 -4.87 10.35 3.31
C LEU A 146 -4.43 11.75 2.88
N GLU A 147 -5.16 12.74 3.37
CA GLU A 147 -4.88 14.16 3.17
C GLU A 147 -4.26 14.76 4.44
N VAL A 148 -3.11 15.41 4.30
CA VAL A 148 -2.40 16.06 5.41
C VAL A 148 -1.66 17.28 4.88
N ASP A 149 -1.77 18.38 5.62
CA ASP A 149 -1.11 19.64 5.33
C ASP A 149 0.40 19.45 5.24
N LYS A 150 1.00 20.15 4.26
CA LYS A 150 2.42 20.03 3.94
C LYS A 150 3.31 20.27 5.16
N ASP A 151 2.97 21.25 6.00
CA ASP A 151 3.77 21.60 7.18
C ASP A 151 3.71 20.51 8.25
N ILE A 152 2.54 19.91 8.47
CA ILE A 152 2.37 18.78 9.39
C ILE A 152 3.11 17.55 8.87
N ARG A 153 3.02 17.26 7.56
CA ARG A 153 3.81 16.18 6.95
C ARG A 153 5.31 16.41 7.14
N PHE A 154 5.79 17.62 6.88
CA PHE A 154 7.19 17.97 7.04
C PHE A 154 7.66 17.79 8.49
N GLN A 155 6.90 18.27 9.48
CA GLN A 155 7.20 18.06 10.90
C GLN A 155 7.29 16.58 11.25
N ARG A 156 6.34 15.77 10.78
CA ARG A 156 6.34 14.31 11.00
C ARG A 156 7.57 13.64 10.37
N LEU A 157 8.00 14.09 9.20
CA LEU A 157 9.20 13.58 8.54
C LEU A 157 10.47 13.95 9.30
N VAL A 158 10.58 15.20 9.76
CA VAL A 158 11.72 15.65 10.57
C VAL A 158 11.84 14.83 11.86
N LEU A 159 10.72 14.57 12.54
CA LEU A 159 10.71 13.77 13.77
C LEU A 159 11.12 12.31 13.53
N ARG A 160 10.79 11.73 12.37
CA ARG A 160 11.08 10.32 12.05
C ARG A 160 12.47 10.10 11.48
N ASP A 161 12.87 10.95 10.53
CA ASP A 161 14.02 10.71 9.65
C ASP A 161 15.15 11.74 9.85
N GLY A 162 14.92 12.78 10.67
CA GLY A 162 15.83 13.91 10.83
C GLY A 162 15.65 15.00 9.77
N LEU A 163 16.13 16.21 10.08
CA LEU A 163 15.90 17.41 9.26
C LEU A 163 16.49 17.32 7.85
N GLU A 164 17.73 16.84 7.73
CA GLU A 164 18.43 16.77 6.44
C GLU A 164 17.77 15.73 5.51
N THR A 165 17.36 14.58 6.05
CA THR A 165 16.59 13.57 5.30
C THR A 165 15.23 14.13 4.88
N ALA A 166 14.54 14.85 5.77
CA ALA A 166 13.23 15.44 5.47
C ALA A 166 13.30 16.50 4.35
N LYS A 167 14.34 17.34 4.32
CA LYS A 167 14.59 18.30 3.22
C LYS A 167 14.87 17.59 1.90
N ASN A 168 15.62 16.48 1.93
CA ASN A 168 15.96 15.69 0.75
C ASN A 168 14.81 14.78 0.30
N SER A 169 13.75 14.65 1.11
CA SER A 169 12.50 13.96 0.77
C SER A 169 11.63 14.81 -0.15
N ASN A 170 12.24 15.42 -1.17
CA ASN A 170 11.56 16.28 -2.11
C ASN A 170 10.49 15.49 -2.87
N SER A 171 9.28 16.04 -2.89
CA SER A 171 8.11 15.60 -3.66
C SER A 171 8.34 15.53 -5.18
N ASN A 172 9.55 15.84 -5.65
CA ASN A 172 9.95 15.76 -7.06
C ASN A 172 10.41 14.37 -7.49
N HIS A 173 10.49 13.37 -6.60
CA HIS A 173 10.55 11.98 -7.04
C HIS A 173 9.34 11.68 -7.92
N ASN A 174 9.56 11.12 -9.11
CA ASN A 174 8.51 10.84 -10.11
C ASN A 174 7.31 10.05 -9.54
N THR A 175 7.49 9.34 -8.43
CA THR A 175 6.45 8.54 -7.78
C THR A 175 5.53 9.31 -6.82
N GLU A 176 5.77 10.59 -6.53
CA GLU A 176 4.84 11.41 -5.71
C GLU A 176 4.04 12.45 -6.50
N LYS A 177 4.40 12.69 -7.77
CA LYS A 177 3.73 13.66 -8.65
C LYS A 177 2.22 13.39 -8.79
N ASP A 178 1.84 12.12 -8.88
CA ASP A 178 0.44 11.73 -9.11
C ASP A 178 -0.34 11.54 -7.80
N VAL A 179 0.33 11.47 -6.64
CA VAL A 179 -0.31 11.08 -5.38
C VAL A 179 -1.39 12.06 -4.97
N ALA A 180 -1.10 13.36 -5.04
CA ALA A 180 -2.10 14.39 -4.76
C ALA A 180 -3.31 14.25 -5.70
N TYR A 181 -3.06 14.07 -7.01
CA TYR A 181 -4.13 13.86 -7.98
C TYR A 181 -4.98 12.63 -7.63
N ILE A 182 -4.35 11.49 -7.30
CA ILE A 182 -5.04 10.26 -6.92
C ILE A 182 -5.90 10.48 -5.67
N VAL A 183 -5.34 11.08 -4.62
CA VAL A 183 -6.04 11.31 -3.36
C VAL A 183 -7.28 12.19 -3.58
N HIS A 184 -7.13 13.32 -4.28
CA HIS A 184 -8.23 14.30 -4.40
C HIS A 184 -9.26 13.97 -5.49
N ASN A 185 -8.90 13.16 -6.50
CA ASN A 185 -9.75 12.95 -7.68
C ASN A 185 -10.18 11.50 -7.89
N LEU A 186 -9.46 10.51 -7.33
CA LEU A 186 -9.66 9.10 -7.66
C LEU A 186 -10.04 8.24 -6.45
N CYS A 187 -9.59 8.58 -5.24
CA CYS A 187 -9.92 7.77 -4.05
C CYS A 187 -11.43 7.78 -3.76
N HIS A 188 -11.96 6.62 -3.34
CA HIS A 188 -13.36 6.46 -2.98
C HIS A 188 -13.69 7.12 -1.64
N LEU A 189 -12.70 7.18 -0.75
CA LEU A 189 -12.79 7.83 0.55
C LEU A 189 -11.51 8.63 0.81
N ILE A 190 -11.66 9.82 1.36
CA ILE A 190 -10.55 10.67 1.81
C ILE A 190 -10.62 10.81 3.32
N ILE A 191 -9.49 10.59 3.98
CA ILE A 191 -9.30 10.74 5.42
C ILE A 191 -8.36 11.93 5.62
N ASP A 192 -8.88 13.00 6.19
CA ASP A 192 -8.06 14.08 6.74
C ASP A 192 -7.25 13.54 7.94
N ASN A 193 -5.96 13.77 7.97
CA ASN A 193 -5.07 13.33 9.05
C ASN A 193 -4.15 14.47 9.52
N ASN A 194 -4.71 15.69 9.60
CA ASN A 194 -4.08 16.84 10.24
C ASN A 194 -4.12 16.77 11.78
N GLY A 195 -5.10 16.03 12.33
CA GLY A 195 -5.34 15.92 13.77
C GLY A 195 -4.44 14.96 14.54
N THR A 196 -4.93 14.52 15.70
CA THR A 196 -4.19 13.64 16.63
C THR A 196 -4.27 12.16 16.25
N LYS A 197 -3.50 11.32 16.97
CA LYS A 197 -3.55 9.86 16.79
C LYS A 197 -4.91 9.27 17.18
N GLU A 198 -5.58 9.86 18.17
CA GLU A 198 -6.90 9.48 18.65
C GLU A 198 -7.97 9.81 17.60
N GLU A 199 -7.86 10.97 16.96
CA GLU A 199 -8.75 11.32 15.84
C GLU A 199 -8.57 10.38 14.65
N LEU A 200 -7.33 10.00 14.33
CA LEU A 200 -7.06 8.99 13.29
C LEU A 200 -7.62 7.62 13.68
N GLN A 201 -7.60 7.26 14.97
CA GLN A 201 -8.21 6.03 15.48
C GLN A 201 -9.74 6.02 15.25
N GLU A 202 -10.41 7.14 15.47
CA GLU A 202 -11.85 7.29 15.20
C GLU A 202 -12.15 7.13 13.71
N LYS A 203 -11.39 7.84 12.86
CA LYS A 203 -11.50 7.75 11.40
C LYS A 203 -11.24 6.32 10.90
N ALA A 204 -10.28 5.60 11.50
CA ALA A 204 -10.02 4.20 11.21
C ALA A 204 -11.21 3.30 11.59
N ARG A 205 -11.90 3.57 12.70
CA ARG A 205 -13.10 2.82 13.11
C ARG A 205 -14.24 3.04 12.12
N GLN A 206 -14.48 4.28 11.71
CA GLN A 206 -15.50 4.61 10.71
C GLN A 206 -15.21 3.94 9.36
N LEU A 207 -13.95 3.96 8.92
CA LEU A 207 -13.50 3.25 7.72
C LEU A 207 -13.82 1.75 7.83
N LEU A 208 -13.50 1.10 8.95
CA LEU A 208 -13.76 -0.32 9.12
C LEU A 208 -15.25 -0.69 9.04
N LEU A 209 -16.14 0.18 9.51
CA LEU A 209 -17.59 -0.02 9.41
C LEU A 209 -18.13 0.11 7.98
N SER A 210 -17.37 0.73 7.07
CA SER A 210 -17.72 0.90 5.66
C SER A 210 -17.24 -0.24 4.75
N LEU A 211 -16.50 -1.22 5.29
CA LEU A 211 -15.86 -2.32 4.55
C LEU A 211 -16.58 -3.67 4.66
#